data_AF-A0A6N8DRI3-F1
#
_entry.id   AF-A0A6N8DRI3-F1
#
_cell.length_a   1.000
_cell.length_b   1.000
_cell.length_c   1.000
_cell.angle_alpha   90.00
_cell.angle_beta   90.00
_cell.angle_gamma   90.00
#
_symmetry.space_group_name_H-M   'P 1'
#
loop_
_entity.id
_entity.type
_entity.pdbx_description
1 polymer ?
#
loop_
_entity_poly.entity_id
_entity_poly.type
_entity_poly.pdbx_seq_one_letter_code
_entity_poly.pdbx_strand_id
1 'polypeptide(L)' 'MSDAGAVTADPREIDLANRRAVLELLLKFPGITNREIGLRLSLSEMAVGRHVGKIRGEWMTNAQKGVARPKRRKVA' A
#
# COMPACT_ATOMS: atom_id res chain seq x y z
N MET A 1 20.10 -31.68 -7.97
CA MET A 1 20.20 -30.38 -7.29
C MET A 1 20.29 -29.34 -8.39
N SER A 2 19.19 -28.69 -8.73
CA SER A 2 19.12 -27.76 -9.87
C SER A 2 18.67 -26.41 -9.36
N ASP A 3 19.52 -25.42 -9.62
CA ASP A 3 19.32 -23.98 -9.63
C ASP A 3 17.96 -23.47 -9.13
N ALA A 4 17.97 -22.94 -7.90
CA ALA A 4 17.01 -21.94 -7.49
C ALA A 4 17.35 -20.64 -8.25
N GLY A 5 16.86 -20.53 -9.48
CA GLY A 5 16.90 -19.28 -10.22
C GLY A 5 16.30 -18.18 -9.35
N ALA A 6 17.14 -17.27 -8.87
CA ALA A 6 16.71 -16.13 -8.09
C ALA A 6 15.77 -15.30 -8.98
N VAL A 7 14.46 -15.45 -8.77
CA VAL A 7 13.44 -14.59 -9.37
C VAL A 7 13.63 -13.21 -8.75
N THR A 8 14.55 -12.42 -9.30
CA THR A 8 14.72 -11.02 -8.94
C THR A 8 13.53 -10.27 -9.52
N ALA A 9 12.43 -10.22 -8.77
CA ALA A 9 11.27 -9.41 -9.11
C ALA A 9 11.73 -7.97 -9.39
N ASP A 10 11.18 -7.35 -10.45
CA ASP A 10 11.52 -5.97 -10.82
C ASP A 10 11.28 -5.07 -9.59
N PRO A 11 12.26 -4.23 -9.18
CA PRO A 11 12.07 -3.28 -8.07
C PRO A 11 10.77 -2.46 -8.15
N ARG A 12 10.26 -2.20 -9.37
CA ARG A 12 8.98 -1.52 -9.61
C ARG A 12 7.78 -2.40 -9.26
N GLU A 13 7.85 -3.70 -9.54
CA GLU A 13 6.82 -4.66 -9.15
C GLU A 13 6.75 -4.79 -7.63
N ILE A 14 7.90 -4.79 -6.95
CA ILE A 14 7.98 -4.79 -5.49
C ILE A 14 7.39 -3.51 -4.90
N ASP A 15 7.74 -2.31 -5.42
CA ASP A 15 7.15 -1.03 -4.95
C ASP A 15 5.63 -1.01 -5.14
N LEU A 16 5.13 -1.52 -6.27
CA LEU A 16 3.70 -1.61 -6.54
C LEU A 16 2.99 -2.58 -5.60
N ALA A 17 3.56 -3.77 -5.37
CA ALA A 17 3.01 -4.78 -4.47
C ALA A 17 2.94 -4.25 -3.03
N ASN A 18 4.03 -3.63 -2.55
CA ASN A 18 4.08 -3.01 -1.23
C ASN A 18 3.02 -1.92 -1.08
N ARG A 19 2.87 -1.05 -2.10
CA ARG A 19 1.84 -0.01 -2.08
C ARG A 19 0.42 -0.57 -2.05
N ARG A 20 0.14 -1.65 -2.79
CA ARG A 20 -1.17 -2.33 -2.77
C ARG A 20 -1.47 -2.93 -1.40
N ALA A 21 -0.52 -3.62 -0.79
CA ALA A 21 -0.67 -4.18 0.55
C ALA A 21 -0.91 -3.10 1.62
N VAL A 22 -0.20 -1.97 1.53
CA VAL A 22 -0.45 -0.80 2.40
C VAL A 22 -1.88 -0.29 2.24
N LEU A 23 -2.35 -0.14 1.00
CA LEU A 23 -3.72 0.31 0.71
C LEU A 23 -4.77 -0.65 1.31
N GLU A 24 -4.60 -1.95 1.15
CA GLU A 24 -5.53 -2.95 1.70
C GLU A 24 -5.64 -2.85 3.23
N LEU A 25 -4.51 -2.69 3.93
CA LEU A 25 -4.49 -2.54 5.38
C LEU A 25 -5.19 -1.24 5.83
N LEU A 26 -4.96 -0.12 5.14
CA LEU A 26 -5.64 1.15 5.43
C LEU A 26 -7.17 1.05 5.24
N LEU A 27 -7.62 0.29 4.24
CA LEU A 27 -9.05 0.09 3.97
C LEU A 27 -9.70 -0.86 4.98
N LYS A 28 -8.97 -1.90 5.40
CA LYS A 28 -9.47 -2.94 6.31
C LYS A 28 -9.51 -2.49 7.78
N PHE A 29 -8.51 -1.72 8.21
CA PHE A 29 -8.33 -1.36 9.62
C PHE A 29 -8.33 0.17 9.82
N PRO A 30 -9.49 0.78 10.12
CA PRO A 30 -9.55 2.21 10.37
C PRO A 30 -8.73 2.55 11.62
N GLY A 31 -7.78 3.48 11.48
CA GLY A 31 -6.91 3.94 12.57
C GLY A 31 -5.59 3.18 12.71
N ILE A 32 -5.32 2.19 11.85
CA ILE A 32 -4.02 1.51 11.81
C ILE A 32 -2.89 2.53 11.59
N THR A 33 -1.83 2.40 12.38
CA THR A 33 -0.65 3.28 12.32
C THR A 33 0.36 2.81 11.27
N ASN A 34 1.22 3.72 10.80
CA ASN A 34 2.29 3.37 9.87
C ASN A 34 3.24 2.31 10.46
N ARG A 35 3.53 2.41 11.77
CA ARG A 35 4.32 1.42 12.50
C ARG A 35 3.68 0.03 12.45
N GLU A 36 2.39 -0.07 12.73
CA GLU A 36 1.68 -1.35 12.69
C GLU A 36 1.57 -1.95 11.29
N ILE A 37 1.43 -1.12 10.26
CA ILE A 37 1.51 -1.57 8.86
C ILE A 37 2.92 -2.09 8.56
N GLY A 38 3.95 -1.36 8.96
CA GLY A 38 5.35 -1.72 8.75
C GLY A 38 5.69 -3.07 9.37
N LEU A 39 5.25 -3.30 10.61
CA LEU A 39 5.41 -4.60 11.28
C LEU A 39 4.71 -5.74 10.53
N ARG A 40 3.50 -5.52 10.01
CA ARG A 40 2.74 -6.56 9.28
C ARG A 40 3.31 -6.88 7.90
N LEU A 41 3.91 -5.89 7.23
CA LEU A 41 4.43 -6.03 5.87
C LEU A 41 5.95 -6.16 5.80
N SER A 42 6.63 -6.22 6.96
CA SER A 42 8.10 -6.17 7.05
C SER A 42 8.70 -4.96 6.32
N LEU A 43 8.04 -3.79 6.44
CA LEU A 43 8.49 -2.51 5.89
C LEU A 43 8.91 -1.56 7.01
N SER A 44 9.85 -0.66 6.71
CA SER A 44 10.14 0.44 7.63
C SER A 44 8.96 1.41 7.70
N GLU A 45 8.77 2.03 8.87
CA GLU A 45 7.70 3.02 9.05
C GLU A 45 7.81 4.18 8.05
N MET A 46 9.03 4.61 7.72
CA MET A 46 9.28 5.61 6.68
C MET A 46 8.84 5.14 5.29
N ALA A 47 9.11 3.88 4.91
CA ALA A 47 8.68 3.33 3.64
C ALA A 47 7.14 3.30 3.54
N VAL A 48 6.47 2.88 4.61
CA VAL A 48 5.01 2.94 4.70
C VAL A 48 4.51 4.37 4.53
N GLY A 49 5.11 5.35 5.23
CA GLY A 49 4.75 6.76 5.09
C GLY A 49 4.85 7.28 3.65
N ARG A 50 5.90 6.88 2.92
CA ARG A 50 6.04 7.20 1.48
C ARG A 50 4.91 6.59 0.66
N HIS A 51 4.56 5.33 0.87
CA HIS A 51 3.45 4.68 0.16
C HIS A 51 2.10 5.33 0.49
N VAL A 52 1.83 5.64 1.76
CA VAL A 52 0.64 6.37 2.21
C VAL A 52 0.54 7.74 1.51
N GLY A 53 1.66 8.47 1.41
CA GLY A 53 1.73 9.73 0.68
C GLY A 53 1.34 9.58 -0.80
N LYS A 54 1.91 8.58 -1.50
CA LYS A 54 1.56 8.26 -2.90
C LYS A 54 0.06 7.96 -3.05
N ILE A 55 -0.49 7.08 -2.20
CA ILE A 55 -1.91 6.68 -2.23
C ILE A 55 -2.82 7.90 -2.04
N ARG A 56 -2.52 8.76 -1.07
CA ARG A 56 -3.29 9.99 -0.82
C ARG A 56 -3.21 10.96 -1.99
N GLY A 57 -2.03 11.12 -2.59
CA GLY A 57 -1.84 11.92 -3.80
C GLY A 57 -2.70 11.43 -4.96
N GLU A 58 -2.69 10.13 -5.23
CA GLU A 58 -3.52 9.50 -6.27
C GLU A 58 -5.01 9.76 -6.03
N TRP A 59 -5.48 9.67 -4.79
CA TRP A 59 -6.87 9.97 -4.46
C TRP A 59 -7.25 11.44 -4.65
N MET A 60 -6.33 12.38 -4.37
CA MET A 60 -6.58 13.80 -4.62
C MET A 60 -6.64 14.09 -6.11
N THR A 61 -5.70 13.56 -6.89
CA THR A 61 -5.71 13.69 -8.36
C THR A 61 -6.97 13.08 -8.96
N ASN A 62 -7.40 11.90 -8.49
CA ASN A 62 -8.61 11.25 -8.95
C ASN A 62 -9.87 12.03 -8.56
N ALA A 63 -9.92 12.61 -7.36
CA ALA A 63 -11.02 13.48 -6.94
C ALA A 63 -11.10 14.76 -7.80
N GLN A 64 -9.97 15.37 -8.16
CA GLN A 64 -9.92 16.52 -9.09
C GLN A 64 -10.38 16.13 -10.50
N LYS A 65 -10.14 14.88 -10.91
CA LYS A 65 -10.61 14.32 -12.19
C LYS A 65 -12.05 13.79 -12.15
N GLY A 66 -12.79 13.99 -11.05
CA GLY A 66 -14.16 13.49 -10.91
C GLY A 66 -14.31 11.97 -10.73
N VAL A 67 -13.21 11.25 -10.50
CA VAL A 67 -13.22 9.80 -10.23
C VAL A 67 -13.55 9.58 -8.76
N ALA A 68 -14.68 8.90 -8.51
CA ALA A 68 -15.22 8.69 -7.17
C ALA A 68 -14.23 8.00 -6.22
N ARG A 69 -14.11 8.51 -4.99
CA ARG A 69 -13.33 7.86 -3.93
C ARG A 69 -13.93 6.47 -3.60
N PRO A 70 -13.09 5.47 -3.27
CA PRO A 70 -13.58 4.18 -2.77
C PRO A 70 -14.42 4.43 -1.51
N LYS A 71 -15.71 4.05 -1.57
CA LYS A 71 -16.63 4.24 -0.46
C LYS A 71 -16.19 3.40 0.74
N ARG A 72 -16.07 4.03 1.91
CA ARG A 72 -15.87 3.33 3.19
C ARG A 72 -17.02 2.34 3.39
N ARG A 73 -16.73 1.03 3.41
CA ARG A 73 -17.69 0.04 3.93
C ARG A 73 -17.78 0.25 5.44
N LYS A 74 -18.96 0.60 5.94
CA LYS A 74 -19.28 0.47 7.36
C LYS A 74 -19.34 -1.03 7.65
N VAL A 75 -18.47 -1.52 8.51
CA VAL A 75 -18.66 -2.80 9.18
C VAL A 75 -19.73 -2.56 10.24
N ALA A 76 -20.84 -3.27 10.11
CA ALA A 76 -21.95 -3.31 11.07
C ALA A 76 -21.60 -4.25 12.23
#